data_AF-A0AAW9KRS7-F1
#
_entry.id   AF-A0AAW9KRS7-F1
#
_cell.length_a   1.000
_cell.length_b   1.000
_cell.length_c   1.000
_cell.angle_alpha   90.00
_cell.angle_beta   90.00
_cell.angle_gamma   90.00
#
_symmetry.space_group_name_H-M   'P 1'
#
loop_
_entity.id
_entity.type
_entity.pdbx_description
1 polymer ?
#
loop_
_entity_poly.entity_id
_entity_poly.type
_entity_poly.pdbx_seq_one_letter_code
_entity_poly.pdbx_strand_id
1 'polypeptide(L)'
;MFLKKLGKDKKLFFDYNNNPQKVIDFCNLCVFDSYHERDLLNLYRIFFYTAKPLDNHKKKKDILKFLSTLEHLNHTALRLGKLVKRSDEVVQKQVDMLLGIDMLEIFLKHFVDKVVLIGYDSDMSPALNWLEQMEFEQKLSFLKISSEK
;
A
#
# COMPACT_ATOMS: atom_id res chain seq x y z
N MET A 1 -19.62 -1.14 -1.29
CA MET A 1 -20.68 -2.06 -1.78
C MET A 1 -20.17 -3.18 -2.71
N PHE A 2 -18.93 -3.14 -3.22
CA PHE A 2 -18.45 -4.11 -4.23
C PHE A 2 -17.89 -5.45 -3.69
N LEU A 3 -17.39 -5.51 -2.45
CA LEU A 3 -16.73 -6.74 -1.95
C LEU A 3 -17.68 -7.77 -1.32
N LYS A 4 -18.94 -7.42 -1.04
CA LYS A 4 -19.91 -8.35 -0.43
C LYS A 4 -20.58 -9.32 -1.42
N LYS A 5 -20.31 -9.21 -2.72
CA LYS A 5 -21.02 -9.96 -3.77
C LYS A 5 -20.15 -10.92 -4.59
N LEU A 6 -18.88 -11.12 -4.24
CA LEU A 6 -18.11 -12.24 -4.78
C LEU A 6 -18.24 -13.43 -3.84
N GLY A 7 -18.93 -14.47 -4.31
CA GLY A 7 -18.98 -15.77 -3.65
C GLY A 7 -17.57 -16.27 -3.35
N LYS A 8 -17.46 -17.03 -2.25
CA LYS A 8 -16.29 -17.83 -1.91
C LYS A 8 -15.80 -18.53 -3.19
N ASP A 9 -14.50 -18.45 -3.47
CA ASP A 9 -13.77 -19.15 -4.55
C ASP A 9 -13.60 -18.46 -5.92
N LYS A 10 -13.41 -17.14 -5.96
CA LYS A 10 -12.64 -16.52 -7.06
C LYS A 10 -11.43 -15.77 -6.51
N LYS A 11 -10.24 -16.38 -6.62
CA LYS A 11 -8.99 -15.63 -6.53
C LYS A 11 -8.99 -14.60 -7.66
N LEU A 12 -9.24 -13.34 -7.31
CA LEU A 12 -9.11 -12.24 -8.25
C LEU A 12 -7.65 -12.16 -8.67
N PHE A 13 -7.34 -12.61 -9.89
CA PHE A 13 -5.99 -12.50 -10.43
C PHE A 13 -5.76 -11.08 -10.91
N PHE A 14 -4.89 -10.36 -10.23
CA PHE A 14 -4.55 -8.98 -10.51
C PHE A 14 -3.11 -8.91 -11.04
N ASP A 15 -2.95 -8.96 -12.36
CA ASP A 15 -1.64 -8.79 -13.00
C ASP A 15 -1.35 -7.30 -13.26
N TYR A 16 -0.41 -6.79 -12.48
CA TYR A 16 0.11 -5.43 -12.54
C TYR A 16 1.52 -5.34 -13.15
N ASN A 17 2.14 -6.47 -13.50
CA ASN A 17 3.55 -6.48 -13.95
C ASN A 17 3.76 -5.70 -15.26
N ASN A 18 2.77 -5.72 -16.14
CA ASN A 18 2.83 -5.07 -17.45
C ASN A 18 2.20 -3.67 -17.48
N ASN A 19 1.49 -3.28 -16.40
CA ASN A 19 0.86 -1.96 -16.33
C ASN A 19 0.73 -1.51 -14.86
N PRO A 20 1.74 -0.79 -14.33
CA PRO A 20 1.72 -0.27 -12.96
C PRO A 20 0.54 0.69 -12.68
N GLN A 21 -0.04 1.33 -13.70
CA GLN A 21 -1.24 2.18 -13.54
C GLN A 21 -2.42 1.40 -12.96
N LYS A 22 -2.54 0.11 -13.27
CA LYS A 22 -3.60 -0.75 -12.71
C LYS A 22 -3.55 -0.76 -11.18
N VAL A 23 -2.36 -0.68 -10.58
CA VAL A 23 -2.20 -0.64 -9.11
C VAL A 23 -2.84 0.63 -8.56
N ILE A 24 -2.63 1.75 -9.22
CA ILE A 24 -3.21 3.04 -8.83
C ILE A 24 -4.72 3.03 -9.01
N ASP A 25 -5.20 2.50 -10.13
CA ASP A 25 -6.64 2.36 -10.41
C ASP A 25 -7.31 1.50 -9.32
N PHE A 26 -6.67 0.41 -8.92
CA PHE A 26 -7.13 -0.42 -7.80
C PHE A 26 -7.18 0.35 -6.48
N CYS A 27 -6.12 1.11 -6.14
CA CYS A 27 -6.11 1.95 -4.94
C CYS A 27 -7.24 3.00 -4.97
N ASN A 28 -7.47 3.65 -6.10
CA ASN A 28 -8.54 4.64 -6.27
C ASN A 28 -9.93 4.02 -6.05
N LEU A 29 -10.16 2.81 -6.55
CA LEU A 29 -11.41 2.07 -6.33
C LEU A 29 -11.62 1.65 -4.87
N CYS A 30 -10.56 1.58 -4.05
CA CYS A 30 -10.69 1.32 -2.62
C CYS A 30 -11.11 2.58 -1.83
N VAL A 31 -10.79 3.77 -2.36
CA VAL A 31 -11.08 5.06 -1.72
C VAL A 31 -12.44 5.60 -2.16
N PHE A 32 -12.73 5.59 -3.46
CA PHE A 32 -13.90 6.22 -4.07
C PHE A 32 -14.98 5.17 -4.42
N ASP A 33 -16.23 5.41 -4.00
CA ASP A 33 -17.36 4.52 -4.33
C ASP A 33 -17.76 4.57 -5.82
N SER A 34 -17.53 5.71 -6.46
CA SER A 34 -17.70 5.96 -7.89
C SER A 34 -16.50 6.77 -8.37
N TYR A 35 -15.76 6.27 -9.36
CA TYR A 35 -14.54 6.91 -9.84
C TYR A 35 -14.84 7.92 -10.95
N HIS A 36 -14.64 9.21 -10.65
CA HIS A 36 -14.47 10.25 -11.66
C HIS A 36 -13.09 10.91 -11.51
N GLU A 37 -12.45 11.33 -12.61
CA GLU A 37 -11.11 11.96 -12.54
C GLU A 37 -11.04 13.17 -11.61
N ARG A 38 -12.14 13.93 -11.50
CA ARG A 38 -12.26 15.07 -10.58
C ARG A 38 -12.15 14.67 -9.10
N ASP A 39 -12.43 13.43 -8.74
CA ASP A 39 -12.30 12.95 -7.36
C ASP A 39 -10.82 12.81 -6.96
N LEU A 40 -9.91 12.68 -7.93
CA LEU A 40 -8.46 12.67 -7.71
C LEU A 40 -7.94 14.02 -7.17
N LEU A 41 -8.67 15.12 -7.38
CA LEU A 41 -8.31 16.42 -6.78
C LEU A 41 -8.39 16.38 -5.25
N ASN A 42 -9.21 15.48 -4.70
CA ASN A 42 -9.36 15.25 -3.27
C ASN A 42 -8.45 14.12 -2.76
N LEU A 43 -7.66 13.50 -3.65
CA LEU A 43 -6.68 12.48 -3.26
C LEU A 43 -5.38 13.16 -2.84
N TYR A 44 -5.07 13.08 -1.55
CA TYR A 44 -3.79 13.57 -1.04
C TYR A 44 -2.60 12.79 -1.65
N ARG A 45 -2.48 11.51 -1.29
CA ARG A 45 -1.35 10.67 -1.71
C ARG A 45 -1.61 9.19 -1.46
N ILE A 46 -1.08 8.35 -2.33
CA ILE A 46 -0.97 6.89 -2.21
C ILE A 46 0.49 6.58 -1.85
N PHE A 47 0.70 5.98 -0.68
CA PHE A 47 2.02 5.58 -0.22
C PHE A 47 2.24 4.08 -0.45
N PHE A 48 3.33 3.73 -1.12
CA PHE A 48 3.77 2.37 -1.33
C PHE A 48 4.92 2.04 -0.41
N TYR A 49 4.68 1.12 0.52
CA TYR A 49 5.66 0.66 1.51
C TYR A 49 6.25 -0.68 1.11
N THR A 50 7.56 -0.72 0.91
CA THR A 50 8.27 -1.97 0.56
C THR A 50 9.76 -1.85 0.91
N ALA A 51 10.56 -2.86 0.60
CA ALA A 51 12.01 -2.81 0.81
C ALA A 51 12.77 -2.75 -0.51
N LYS A 52 13.94 -2.09 -0.48
CA LYS A 52 14.87 -2.15 -1.62
C LYS A 52 15.31 -3.60 -1.85
N PRO A 53 15.31 -4.08 -3.10
CA PRO A 53 15.82 -5.42 -3.40
C PRO A 53 17.30 -5.52 -3.02
N LEU A 54 17.74 -6.72 -2.63
CA LEU A 54 19.16 -7.00 -2.39
C LEU A 54 19.98 -6.80 -3.67
N ASP A 55 21.25 -6.46 -3.51
CA ASP A 55 22.14 -6.16 -4.64
C ASP A 55 22.34 -7.36 -5.58
N ASN A 56 22.33 -8.57 -5.03
CA ASN A 56 22.49 -9.82 -5.77
C ASN A 56 21.16 -10.41 -6.30
N HIS A 57 20.05 -9.68 -6.20
CA HIS A 57 18.75 -10.19 -6.65
C HIS A 57 18.69 -10.28 -8.18
N LYS A 58 18.35 -11.46 -8.71
CA LYS A 58 18.33 -11.75 -10.17
C LYS A 58 17.51 -10.74 -10.99
N LYS A 59 16.36 -10.30 -10.44
CA LYS A 59 15.46 -9.33 -11.08
C LYS A 59 15.60 -7.90 -10.52
N LYS A 60 16.74 -7.55 -9.91
CA LYS A 60 16.94 -6.22 -9.28
C LYS A 60 16.57 -5.07 -10.22
N LYS A 61 17.01 -5.13 -11.48
CA LYS A 61 16.74 -4.09 -12.48
C LYS A 61 15.24 -3.92 -12.74
N ASP A 62 14.51 -5.03 -12.90
CA ASP A 62 13.07 -5.00 -13.19
C ASP A 62 12.28 -4.46 -11.99
N ILE A 63 12.65 -4.88 -10.77
CA ILE A 63 12.06 -4.37 -9.53
C ILE A 63 12.28 -2.87 -9.41
N LEU A 64 13.53 -2.40 -9.58
CA LEU A 64 13.82 -0.98 -9.48
C LEU A 64 13.11 -0.15 -10.57
N LYS A 65 12.96 -0.70 -11.78
CA LYS A 65 12.18 -0.07 -12.85
C LYS A 65 10.70 0.02 -12.49
N PHE A 66 10.13 -1.04 -11.94
CA PHE A 66 8.74 -1.06 -11.48
C PHE A 66 8.50 -0.05 -10.36
N LEU A 67 9.35 -0.05 -9.33
CA LEU A 67 9.30 0.92 -8.23
C LEU A 67 9.42 2.36 -8.76
N SER A 68 10.42 2.62 -9.60
CA SER A 68 10.58 3.95 -10.20
C SER A 68 9.35 4.36 -11.01
N THR A 69 8.73 3.43 -11.75
CA THR A 69 7.48 3.73 -12.47
C THR A 69 6.37 4.10 -11.48
N LEU A 70 6.15 3.30 -10.43
CA LEU A 70 5.16 3.58 -9.40
C LEU A 70 5.36 4.95 -8.76
N GLU A 71 6.59 5.34 -8.43
CA GLU A 71 6.93 6.62 -7.78
C GLU A 71 6.58 7.86 -8.63
N HIS A 72 6.58 7.70 -9.96
CA HIS A 72 6.31 8.81 -10.89
C HIS A 72 4.85 8.86 -11.36
N LEU A 73 4.00 7.92 -10.91
CA LEU A 73 2.57 8.00 -11.19
C LEU A 73 1.89 9.07 -10.33
N ASN A 74 0.74 9.55 -10.79
CA ASN A 74 0.01 10.64 -10.14
C ASN A 74 -0.35 10.28 -8.70
N HIS A 75 -0.14 11.24 -7.80
CA HIS A 75 -0.44 11.14 -6.37
C HIS A 75 0.28 10.00 -5.64
N THR A 76 1.39 9.47 -6.15
CA THR A 76 2.11 8.37 -5.47
C THR A 76 3.32 8.85 -4.67
N ALA A 77 3.76 8.03 -3.73
CA ALA A 77 5.10 8.12 -3.15
C ALA A 77 5.58 6.72 -2.72
N LEU A 78 6.89 6.50 -2.82
CA LEU A 78 7.52 5.30 -2.28
C LEU A 78 8.09 5.54 -0.88
N ARG A 79 8.01 4.49 -0.06
CA ARG A 79 8.64 4.37 1.25
C ARG A 79 9.43 3.08 1.27
N LEU A 80 10.75 3.22 1.16
CA LEU A 80 11.65 2.08 0.98
C LEU A 80 12.41 1.78 2.27
N GLY A 81 12.03 0.68 2.92
CA GLY A 81 12.83 0.02 3.94
C GLY A 81 14.02 -0.74 3.33
N LYS A 82 14.56 -1.69 4.10
CA LYS A 82 15.76 -2.44 3.70
C LYS A 82 15.53 -3.94 3.87
N LEU A 83 16.08 -4.71 2.93
CA LEU A 83 16.26 -6.15 3.11
C LEU A 83 17.61 -6.38 3.79
N VAL A 84 17.61 -7.15 4.87
CA VAL A 84 18.80 -7.51 5.63
C VAL A 84 18.90 -9.03 5.67
N LYS A 85 20.08 -9.57 5.37
CA LYS A 85 20.34 -11.00 5.53
C LYS A 85 20.67 -11.28 7.00
N ARG A 86 19.87 -12.10 7.67
CA ARG A 86 20.08 -12.55 9.05
C ARG A 86 20.22 -14.06 9.04
N SER A 87 21.44 -14.54 9.28
CA SER A 87 21.80 -15.95 9.10
C SER A 87 21.45 -16.42 7.67
N ASP A 88 20.46 -17.30 7.54
CA ASP A 88 20.03 -17.87 6.27
C ASP A 88 18.78 -17.22 5.68
N GLU A 89 18.17 -16.26 6.39
CA GLU A 89 16.93 -15.62 5.96
C GLU A 89 17.16 -14.17 5.51
N VAL A 90 16.39 -13.74 4.52
CA VAL A 90 16.30 -12.35 4.11
C VAL A 90 15.07 -11.75 4.77
N VAL A 91 15.28 -10.81 5.68
CA VAL A 91 14.21 -10.17 6.44
C VAL A 91 14.02 -8.72 6.02
N GLN A 92 12.76 -8.30 5.93
CA GLN A 92 12.39 -6.90 5.73
C GLN A 92 12.55 -6.13 7.05
N LYS A 93 13.11 -4.93 6.96
CA LYS A 93 13.30 -4.00 8.07
C LYS A 93 12.83 -2.60 7.69
N GLN A 94 12.45 -1.84 8.72
CA GLN A 94 12.05 -0.42 8.66
C GLN A 94 10.70 -0.13 8.00
N VAL A 95 10.08 -1.09 7.30
CA VAL A 95 8.82 -0.85 6.59
C VAL A 95 7.68 -0.47 7.55
N ASP A 96 7.50 -1.23 8.62
CA ASP A 96 6.41 -0.99 9.60
C ASP A 96 6.62 0.33 10.34
N MET A 97 7.88 0.68 10.60
CA MET A 97 8.25 1.97 11.22
C MET A 97 7.95 3.15 10.29
N LEU A 98 8.25 3.04 8.99
CA LEU A 98 7.94 4.08 8.01
C LEU A 98 6.43 4.31 7.93
N LEU A 99 5.65 3.22 7.84
CA LEU A 99 4.19 3.29 7.83
C LEU A 99 3.65 3.91 9.13
N GLY A 100 4.18 3.52 10.29
CA GLY A 100 3.80 4.12 11.57
C GLY A 100 4.08 5.63 11.65
N ILE A 101 5.24 6.07 11.16
CA ILE A 101 5.62 7.50 11.14
C ILE A 101 4.72 8.30 10.21
N ASP A 102 4.48 7.82 8.98
CA ASP A 102 3.59 8.52 8.03
C ASP A 102 2.14 8.56 8.56
N MET A 103 1.64 7.47 9.18
CA MET A 103 0.32 7.48 9.83
C MET A 103 0.25 8.51 10.97
N LEU A 104 1.28 8.58 11.81
CA LEU A 104 1.36 9.58 12.89
C LEU A 104 1.42 11.01 12.35
N GLU A 105 2.19 11.25 11.30
CA GLU A 105 2.29 12.57 10.67
C GLU A 105 0.94 13.03 10.07
N ILE A 106 0.26 12.13 9.36
CA ILE A 106 -1.08 12.39 8.80
C ILE A 106 -2.06 12.70 9.92
N PHE A 107 -2.01 11.91 11.00
CA PHE A 107 -2.84 12.11 12.18
C PHE A 107 -2.62 13.47 12.83
N LEU A 108 -1.36 13.84 13.13
CA LEU A 108 -1.03 15.08 13.83
C LEU A 108 -1.38 16.34 13.03
N LYS A 109 -1.37 16.27 11.70
CA LYS A 109 -1.61 17.43 10.84
C LYS A 109 -3.08 17.61 10.44
N HIS A 110 -3.95 16.63 10.67
CA HIS A 110 -5.40 16.70 10.45
C HIS A 110 -5.86 17.22 9.07
N PHE A 111 -5.11 16.98 7.98
CA PHE A 111 -5.46 17.49 6.64
C PHE A 111 -6.13 16.44 5.73
N VAL A 112 -6.43 15.24 6.24
CA VAL A 112 -7.18 14.21 5.51
C VAL A 112 -8.37 13.76 6.35
N ASP A 113 -9.50 13.54 5.69
CA ASP A 113 -10.72 13.04 6.34
C ASP A 113 -10.75 11.50 6.43
N LYS A 114 -10.04 10.84 5.52
CA LYS A 114 -10.07 9.38 5.36
C LYS A 114 -8.68 8.84 5.04
N VAL A 115 -8.31 7.80 5.78
CA VAL A 115 -7.11 6.98 5.52
C VAL A 115 -7.57 5.57 5.15
N VAL A 116 -7.09 5.07 4.01
CA VAL A 116 -7.34 3.70 3.56
C VAL A 116 -6.04 2.93 3.62
N LEU A 117 -5.94 1.97 4.55
CA LEU A 117 -4.83 1.03 4.62
C LEU A 117 -5.13 -0.18 3.73
N ILE A 118 -4.26 -0.42 2.75
CA ILE A 118 -4.34 -1.56 1.84
C ILE A 118 -3.21 -2.53 2.17
N GLY A 119 -3.55 -3.59 2.90
CA GLY A 119 -2.58 -4.56 3.39
C GLY A 119 -3.08 -5.19 4.68
N TYR A 120 -2.44 -6.28 5.12
CA TYR A 120 -2.72 -6.87 6.42
C TYR A 120 -1.43 -7.38 7.03
N ASP A 121 -1.07 -6.79 8.16
CA ASP A 121 -0.08 -7.28 9.08
C ASP A 121 -0.70 -7.24 10.49
N SER A 122 -0.68 -8.38 11.18
CA SER A 122 -1.24 -8.52 12.53
C SER A 122 -0.57 -7.59 13.54
N ASP A 123 0.67 -7.21 13.27
CA ASP A 123 1.43 -6.31 14.15
C ASP A 123 0.88 -4.87 14.11
N MET A 124 0.00 -4.56 13.15
CA MET A 124 -0.65 -3.24 13.04
C MET A 124 -1.96 -3.14 13.79
N SER A 125 -2.50 -4.23 14.35
CA SER A 125 -3.76 -4.21 15.09
C SER A 125 -3.80 -3.15 16.22
N PRO A 126 -2.74 -2.95 17.02
CA PRO A 126 -2.74 -1.88 18.02
C PRO A 126 -2.90 -0.50 17.39
N ALA A 127 -2.14 -0.18 16.34
CA ALA A 127 -2.20 1.12 15.67
C ALA A 127 -3.60 1.38 15.05
N LEU A 128 -4.22 0.35 14.48
CA LEU A 128 -5.56 0.42 13.92
C LEU A 128 -6.63 0.69 14.99
N ASN A 129 -6.54 0.01 16.14
CA ASN A 129 -7.46 0.24 17.27
C ASN A 129 -7.40 1.68 17.78
N TRP A 130 -6.21 2.30 17.81
CA TRP A 130 -6.05 3.70 18.19
C TRP A 130 -6.71 4.65 17.18
N LEU A 131 -6.63 4.35 15.88
CA LEU A 131 -7.27 5.14 14.83
C LEU A 131 -8.80 5.01 14.83
N GLU A 132 -9.34 3.83 15.15
CA GLU A 132 -10.79 3.60 15.28
C GLU A 132 -11.44 4.44 16.39
N GLN A 133 -10.73 4.66 17.50
CA GLN A 133 -11.25 5.40 18.65
C GLN A 133 -11.41 6.90 18.41
N MET A 134 -10.96 7.43 17.26
CA MET A 134 -10.85 8.87 16.98
C MET A 134 -11.69 9.32 15.77
N GLU A 135 -12.76 8.58 15.42
CA GLU A 135 -13.76 8.92 14.37
C GLU A 135 -13.24 9.05 12.92
N PHE A 136 -12.23 8.27 12.52
CA PHE A 136 -11.88 8.14 11.10
C PHE A 136 -12.78 7.10 10.40
N GLU A 137 -13.50 7.47 9.35
CA GLU A 137 -14.28 6.53 8.53
C GLU A 137 -13.37 5.51 7.85
N GLN A 138 -13.30 4.29 8.39
CA GLN A 138 -12.54 3.21 7.79
C GLN A 138 -13.33 2.52 6.67
N LYS A 139 -12.81 2.57 5.44
CA LYS A 139 -13.13 1.58 4.41
C LYS A 139 -11.95 0.61 4.29
N LEU A 140 -12.00 -0.46 5.07
CA LEU A 140 -11.03 -1.56 4.98
C LEU A 140 -11.12 -2.23 3.60
N SER A 141 -10.04 -2.15 2.83
CA SER A 141 -9.88 -2.87 1.56
C SER A 141 -8.53 -3.59 1.57
N PHE A 142 -8.55 -4.92 1.66
CA PHE A 142 -7.35 -5.75 1.81
C PHE A 142 -6.67 -5.99 0.45
N LEU A 143 -5.39 -5.60 0.31
CA LEU A 143 -4.51 -6.18 -0.70
C LEU A 143 -3.06 -6.22 -0.18
N LYS A 144 -2.63 -7.37 0.34
CA LYS A 144 -1.22 -7.65 0.62
C LYS A 144 -0.56 -8.05 -0.70
N ILE A 145 0.24 -7.17 -1.30
CA ILE A 145 1.18 -7.57 -2.35
C ILE A 145 2.37 -8.23 -1.67
N SER A 146 2.18 -9.50 -1.29
CA SER A 146 3.28 -10.37 -0.90
C SER A 146 3.93 -10.87 -2.19
N SER A 147 5.17 -10.46 -2.44
CA SER A 147 6.06 -11.19 -3.34
C SER A 147 6.51 -12.45 -2.61
N GLU A 148 5.68 -13.50 -2.63
CA GLU A 148 6.10 -14.83 -2.20
C GLU A 148 6.80 -15.57 -3.35
N LYS A 149 8.11 -15.78 -3.12
CA LYS A 149 9.06 -16.72 -3.75
C LYS A 149 9.57 -16.42 -5.16
#